data_AF-A0A1M3KJP0-F1
#
_entry.id   AF-A0A1M3KJP0-F1
#
_cell.length_a   1.000
_cell.length_b   1.000
_cell.length_c   1.000
_cell.angle_alpha   90.00
_cell.angle_beta   90.00
_cell.angle_gamma   90.00
#
_symmetry.space_group_name_H-M   'P 1'
#
loop_
_entity.id
_entity.type
_entity.pdbx_description
1 polymer ?
#
loop_
_entity_poly.entity_id
_entity_poly.type
_entity_poly.pdbx_seq_one_letter_code
_entity_poly.pdbx_strand_id
1 'polypeptide(L)'
;MKSKTVLIVNLILSAALLMAGLLLEPSFPEQMAVHWGADGNVNGYGSHFIGIWLLPLMVAGLTLLLMGLPYIDPKRKNIEQFRPFYNLFIFLFAIYMLYIHVLTLVWNLGYTFNFNTFIIPSFGFFTILIGQLLRHARQNYFIGIRTPWTLQDERVWNETHRQAGIVFMVSGVITLAGLLLPELAIWLLMIPLFVAAIYSIVLSYFLYRKYHPVNQE
;
A
#
# COMPACT_ATOMS: atom_id res chain seq x y z
N MET A 1 16.07 -8.03 -1.82
CA MET A 1 15.67 -9.33 -2.42
C MET A 1 15.75 -9.26 -3.94
N LYS A 2 16.14 -10.36 -4.61
CA LYS A 2 16.15 -10.41 -6.09
C LYS A 2 14.71 -10.41 -6.63
N SER A 3 14.47 -9.77 -7.77
CA SER A 3 13.12 -9.62 -8.35
C SER A 3 12.47 -10.98 -8.63
N LYS A 4 13.23 -11.92 -9.21
CA LYS A 4 12.75 -13.29 -9.47
C LYS A 4 12.30 -14.01 -8.19
N THR A 5 13.02 -13.81 -7.08
CA THR A 5 12.65 -14.39 -5.78
C THR A 5 11.33 -13.82 -5.29
N VAL A 6 11.16 -12.50 -5.31
CA VAL A 6 9.90 -11.85 -4.88
C VAL A 6 8.73 -12.33 -5.74
N LEU A 7 8.93 -12.47 -7.05
CA LEU A 7 7.88 -12.92 -7.97
C LEU A 7 7.41 -14.33 -7.60
N ILE A 8 8.36 -15.26 -7.54
CA ILE A 8 8.06 -16.67 -7.25
C ILE A 8 7.39 -16.80 -5.89
N VAL A 9 7.93 -16.14 -4.86
CA VAL A 9 7.38 -16.22 -3.51
C VAL A 9 5.96 -15.64 -3.45
N ASN A 10 5.71 -14.46 -4.00
CA ASN A 10 4.37 -13.87 -4.01
C ASN A 10 3.35 -14.76 -4.75
N LEU A 11 3.74 -15.33 -5.90
CA LEU A 11 2.86 -16.23 -6.66
C LEU A 11 2.57 -17.53 -5.89
N ILE A 12 3.57 -18.11 -5.23
CA ILE A 12 3.39 -19.29 -4.40
C ILE A 12 2.46 -18.98 -3.22
N LEU A 13 2.68 -17.88 -2.50
CA LEU A 13 1.85 -17.49 -1.36
C LEU A 13 0.40 -17.20 -1.80
N SER A 14 0.23 -16.52 -2.93
CA SER A 14 -1.07 -16.27 -3.52
C SER A 14 -1.78 -17.57 -3.91
N ALA A 15 -1.10 -18.49 -4.58
CA ALA A 15 -1.68 -19.78 -4.96
C ALA A 15 -2.02 -20.63 -3.74
N ALA A 16 -1.17 -20.62 -2.71
CA ALA A 16 -1.40 -21.34 -1.46
C ALA A 16 -2.64 -20.83 -0.72
N LEU A 17 -2.82 -19.51 -0.60
CA LEU A 17 -4.03 -18.97 0.04
C LEU A 17 -5.29 -19.15 -0.80
N LEU A 18 -5.19 -19.04 -2.13
CA LEU A 18 -6.31 -19.39 -3.00
C LEU A 18 -6.73 -20.84 -2.79
N MET A 19 -5.77 -21.76 -2.75
CA MET A 19 -6.02 -23.18 -2.51
C MET A 19 -6.65 -23.39 -1.12
N ALA A 20 -6.17 -22.71 -0.09
CA ALA A 20 -6.78 -22.77 1.24
C ALA A 20 -8.25 -22.31 1.22
N GLY A 21 -8.56 -21.20 0.54
CA GLY A 21 -9.93 -20.73 0.38
C GLY A 21 -10.81 -21.73 -0.37
N LEU A 22 -10.33 -22.33 -1.45
CA LEU A 22 -11.07 -23.36 -2.20
C LEU A 22 -11.31 -24.64 -1.39
N LEU A 23 -10.33 -25.08 -0.59
CA LEU A 23 -10.48 -26.24 0.29
C LEU A 23 -11.48 -25.99 1.42
N LEU A 24 -11.58 -24.75 1.89
CA LEU A 24 -12.52 -24.32 2.93
C LEU A 24 -13.87 -23.89 2.38
N GLU A 25 -14.04 -23.82 1.05
CA GLU A 25 -15.25 -23.31 0.39
C GLU A 25 -16.56 -23.93 0.92
N PRO A 26 -16.65 -25.25 1.17
CA PRO A 26 -17.87 -25.85 1.71
C PRO A 26 -18.23 -25.40 3.14
N SER A 27 -17.30 -24.78 3.85
CA SER A 27 -17.48 -24.29 5.24
C SER A 27 -17.89 -22.82 5.31
N PHE A 28 -17.92 -22.11 4.18
CA PHE A 28 -18.32 -20.70 4.14
C PHE A 28 -19.84 -20.53 3.99
N PRO A 29 -20.39 -19.40 4.46
CA PRO A 29 -21.79 -19.05 4.19
C PRO A 29 -22.02 -18.79 2.70
N GLU A 30 -23.24 -19.01 2.22
CA GLU A 30 -23.66 -18.79 0.82
C GLU A 30 -23.26 -17.39 0.30
N GLN A 31 -23.33 -16.38 1.17
CA GLN A 31 -22.80 -15.05 0.93
C GLN A 31 -21.66 -14.75 1.90
N MET A 32 -20.48 -14.48 1.36
CA MET A 32 -19.30 -14.14 2.15
C MET A 32 -19.24 -12.63 2.42
N ALA A 33 -18.85 -12.24 3.62
CA ALA A 33 -18.46 -10.87 3.89
C ALA A 33 -17.18 -10.52 3.12
N VAL A 34 -17.21 -9.39 2.41
CA VAL A 34 -16.10 -8.93 1.55
C VAL A 34 -15.74 -7.47 1.79
N HIS A 35 -16.52 -6.75 2.59
CA HIS A 35 -16.28 -5.35 2.91
C HIS A 35 -16.76 -5.00 4.32
N TRP A 36 -15.97 -4.17 5.02
CA TRP A 36 -16.23 -3.68 6.37
C TRP A 36 -16.28 -2.15 6.38
N GLY A 37 -17.21 -1.59 7.14
CA GLY A 37 -17.36 -0.16 7.35
C GLY A 37 -16.29 0.42 8.28
N ALA A 38 -16.28 1.75 8.40
CA ALA A 38 -15.40 2.48 9.32
C ALA A 38 -15.64 2.13 10.80
N ASP A 39 -16.84 1.64 11.13
CA ASP A 39 -17.22 1.13 12.45
C ASP A 39 -16.71 -0.31 12.71
N GLY A 40 -16.09 -0.96 11.72
CA GLY A 40 -15.60 -2.33 11.81
C GLY A 40 -16.66 -3.40 11.58
N ASN A 41 -17.90 -3.00 11.25
CA ASN A 41 -18.99 -3.93 10.94
C ASN A 41 -19.01 -4.29 9.46
N VAL A 42 -19.49 -5.49 9.14
CA VAL A 42 -19.69 -5.89 7.74
C VAL A 42 -20.82 -5.07 7.15
N ASN A 43 -20.58 -4.46 6.00
CA ASN A 43 -21.59 -3.74 5.23
C ASN A 43 -21.59 -4.10 3.74
N GLY A 44 -20.83 -5.12 3.34
CA GLY A 44 -20.81 -5.64 1.98
C GLY A 44 -20.57 -7.15 1.94
N TYR A 45 -21.43 -7.83 1.19
CA TYR A 45 -21.40 -9.27 0.95
C TYR A 45 -21.17 -9.55 -0.53
N GLY A 46 -20.60 -10.72 -0.82
CA GLY A 46 -20.30 -11.17 -2.18
C GLY A 46 -20.41 -12.69 -2.31
N SER A 47 -20.32 -13.17 -3.55
CA SER A 47 -20.26 -14.60 -3.82
C SER A 47 -18.93 -15.21 -3.34
N HIS A 48 -18.89 -16.54 -3.26
CA HIS A 48 -17.65 -17.29 -3.01
C HIS A 48 -16.53 -16.90 -3.98
N PHE A 49 -16.87 -16.63 -5.25
CA PHE A 49 -15.89 -16.17 -6.23
C PHE A 49 -15.18 -14.89 -5.76
N ILE A 50 -15.94 -13.89 -5.30
CA ILE A 50 -15.36 -12.63 -4.81
C ILE A 50 -14.57 -12.86 -3.51
N GLY A 51 -15.15 -13.58 -2.54
CA GLY A 51 -14.53 -13.79 -1.23
C GLY A 51 -13.24 -14.62 -1.27
N ILE A 52 -13.14 -15.57 -2.21
CA ILE A 52 -12.02 -16.51 -2.32
C ILE A 52 -10.98 -16.06 -3.37
N TRP A 53 -11.41 -15.58 -4.54
CA TRP A 53 -10.49 -15.40 -5.68
C TRP A 53 -9.90 -13.99 -5.77
N LEU A 54 -10.67 -12.96 -5.41
CA LEU A 54 -10.34 -11.57 -5.76
C LEU A 54 -8.97 -11.15 -5.21
N LEU A 55 -8.72 -11.34 -3.92
CA LEU A 55 -7.47 -10.90 -3.29
C LEU A 55 -6.25 -11.69 -3.78
N PRO A 56 -6.25 -13.04 -3.84
CA PRO A 56 -5.16 -13.79 -4.45
C PRO A 56 -4.89 -13.39 -5.91
N LEU A 57 -5.91 -13.32 -6.77
CA LEU A 57 -5.71 -12.93 -8.17
C LEU A 57 -5.18 -11.50 -8.28
N MET A 58 -5.66 -10.58 -7.45
CA MET A 58 -5.14 -9.22 -7.41
C MET A 58 -3.68 -9.19 -6.95
N VAL A 59 -3.27 -10.00 -5.98
CA VAL A 59 -1.86 -10.11 -5.57
C VAL A 59 -0.98 -10.63 -6.70
N ALA A 60 -1.41 -11.67 -7.40
CA ALA A 60 -0.69 -12.19 -8.55
C ALA A 60 -0.58 -11.15 -9.67
N GLY A 61 -1.70 -10.54 -10.05
CA GLY A 61 -1.78 -9.52 -11.10
C GLY A 61 -0.98 -8.26 -10.76
N LEU A 62 -1.11 -7.72 -9.55
CA LEU A 62 -0.36 -6.54 -9.11
C LEU A 62 1.13 -6.84 -8.93
N THR A 63 1.51 -8.04 -8.50
CA THR A 63 2.93 -8.43 -8.46
C THR A 63 3.53 -8.40 -9.87
N LEU A 64 2.86 -9.01 -10.85
CA LEU A 64 3.30 -9.00 -12.25
C LEU A 64 3.35 -7.58 -12.80
N LEU A 65 2.30 -6.78 -12.58
CA LEU A 65 2.21 -5.39 -13.01
C LEU A 65 3.37 -4.58 -12.43
N LEU A 66 3.54 -4.56 -11.11
CA LEU A 66 4.56 -3.77 -10.43
C LEU A 66 5.98 -4.21 -10.82
N MET A 67 6.21 -5.49 -11.07
CA MET A 67 7.50 -5.95 -11.61
C MET A 67 7.71 -5.58 -13.07
N GLY A 68 6.62 -5.43 -13.84
CA GLY A 68 6.62 -5.00 -15.24
C GLY A 68 6.87 -3.50 -15.42
N LEU A 69 6.34 -2.65 -14.53
CA LEU A 69 6.43 -1.18 -14.65
C LEU A 69 7.84 -0.63 -14.94
N PRO A 70 8.92 -1.10 -14.28
CA PRO A 70 10.27 -0.60 -14.56
C PRO A 70 10.74 -0.85 -16.00
N TYR A 71 10.19 -1.84 -16.71
CA TYR A 71 10.60 -2.15 -18.08
C TYR A 71 10.02 -1.18 -19.11
N ILE A 72 8.89 -0.54 -18.80
CA ILE A 72 8.23 0.46 -19.65
C ILE A 72 8.51 1.89 -19.21
N ASP A 73 9.20 2.11 -18.09
CA ASP A 73 9.56 3.44 -17.61
C ASP A 73 10.74 4.03 -18.42
N PRO A 74 10.60 5.24 -19.02
CA PRO A 74 11.70 5.91 -19.70
C PRO A 74 12.93 6.15 -18.80
N LYS A 75 12.72 6.30 -17.49
CA LYS A 75 13.73 6.47 -16.44
C LYS A 75 14.03 5.17 -15.70
N ARG A 76 13.90 4.00 -16.33
CA ARG A 76 14.21 2.68 -15.72
C ARG A 76 15.54 2.61 -14.96
N LYS A 77 16.58 3.30 -15.43
CA LYS A 77 17.90 3.34 -14.76
C LYS A 77 17.81 3.92 -13.34
N ASN A 78 16.86 4.83 -13.09
CA ASN A 78 16.62 5.40 -11.77
C ASN A 78 15.93 4.38 -10.86
N ILE A 79 15.01 3.58 -11.40
CA ILE A 79 14.35 2.51 -10.65
C ILE A 79 15.34 1.43 -10.21
N GLU A 80 16.30 1.08 -11.07
CA GLU A 80 17.34 0.10 -10.72
C GLU A 80 18.18 0.53 -9.51
N GLN A 81 18.38 1.83 -9.29
CA GLN A 81 19.15 2.35 -8.15
C GLN A 81 18.49 2.09 -6.79
N PHE A 82 17.16 1.97 -6.74
CA PHE A 82 16.42 1.65 -5.52
C PHE A 82 15.67 0.32 -5.61
N ARG A 83 16.05 -0.54 -6.57
CA ARG A 83 15.41 -1.84 -6.81
C ARG A 83 15.27 -2.72 -5.57
N PRO A 84 16.25 -2.79 -4.64
CA PRO A 84 16.08 -3.56 -3.41
C PRO A 84 14.89 -3.10 -2.56
N PHE A 85 14.70 -1.78 -2.41
CA PHE A 85 13.58 -1.20 -1.66
C PHE A 85 12.26 -1.38 -2.40
N TYR A 86 12.26 -1.23 -3.73
CA TYR A 86 11.07 -1.46 -4.54
C TYR A 86 10.61 -2.93 -4.48
N ASN A 87 11.54 -3.87 -4.61
CA ASN A 87 11.24 -5.30 -4.49
C ASN A 87 10.74 -5.67 -3.08
N LEU A 88 11.32 -5.06 -2.04
CA LEU A 88 10.83 -5.25 -0.66
C LEU A 88 9.41 -4.71 -0.50
N PHE A 89 9.11 -3.55 -1.07
CA PHE A 89 7.76 -3.00 -1.08
C PHE A 89 6.77 -3.94 -1.78
N ILE A 90 7.08 -4.44 -2.98
CA ILE A 90 6.20 -5.39 -3.71
C ILE A 90 5.94 -6.65 -2.88
N PHE A 91 6.99 -7.19 -2.24
CA PHE A 91 6.86 -8.35 -1.36
C PHE A 91 5.92 -8.06 -0.19
N LEU A 92 6.20 -7.01 0.59
CA LEU A 92 5.42 -6.69 1.78
C LEU A 92 4.01 -6.19 1.47
N PHE A 93 3.80 -5.55 0.32
CA PHE A 93 2.48 -5.21 -0.20
C PHE A 93 1.65 -6.47 -0.47
N ALA A 94 2.25 -7.48 -1.10
CA ALA A 94 1.58 -8.77 -1.28
C ALA A 94 1.26 -9.44 0.05
N ILE A 95 2.19 -9.44 1.01
CA ILE A 95 1.94 -9.97 2.37
C ILE A 95 0.77 -9.23 3.04
N TYR A 96 0.72 -7.91 2.94
CA TYR A 96 -0.38 -7.11 3.50
C TYR A 96 -1.73 -7.49 2.87
N MET A 97 -1.82 -7.61 1.55
CA MET A 97 -3.06 -8.00 0.86
C MET A 97 -3.49 -9.44 1.20
N LEU A 98 -2.53 -10.36 1.29
CA LEU A 98 -2.78 -11.75 1.70
C LEU A 98 -3.19 -11.85 3.17
N TYR A 99 -2.65 -10.99 4.03
CA TYR A 99 -3.08 -10.87 5.42
C TYR A 99 -4.56 -10.46 5.52
N ILE A 100 -5.00 -9.45 4.76
CA ILE A 100 -6.42 -9.09 4.67
C ILE A 100 -7.25 -10.28 4.22
N HIS A 101 -6.78 -11.03 3.21
CA HIS A 101 -7.48 -12.21 2.72
C HIS A 101 -7.63 -13.29 3.79
N VAL A 102 -6.58 -13.55 4.58
CA VAL A 102 -6.68 -14.47 5.74
C VAL A 102 -7.74 -14.01 6.73
N LEU A 103 -7.77 -12.71 7.09
CA LEU A 103 -8.81 -12.18 7.97
C LEU A 103 -10.22 -12.37 7.39
N THR A 104 -10.39 -12.14 6.08
CA THR A 104 -11.64 -12.39 5.37
C THR A 104 -12.07 -13.85 5.45
N LEU A 105 -11.17 -14.81 5.18
CA LEU A 105 -11.48 -16.23 5.26
C LEU A 105 -11.84 -16.65 6.69
N VAL A 106 -11.05 -16.23 7.68
CA VAL A 106 -11.29 -16.56 9.09
C VAL A 106 -12.62 -16.00 9.58
N TRP A 107 -12.95 -14.77 9.23
CA TRP A 107 -14.24 -14.17 9.58
C TRP A 107 -15.41 -14.96 8.98
N ASN A 108 -15.29 -15.38 7.72
CA ASN A 108 -16.31 -16.17 7.02
C ASN A 108 -16.38 -17.64 7.48
N LEU A 109 -15.39 -18.16 8.22
CA LEU A 109 -15.51 -19.45 8.94
C LEU A 109 -16.38 -19.35 10.21
N GLY A 110 -16.90 -18.16 10.53
CA GLY A 110 -17.73 -17.92 11.72
C GLY A 110 -16.96 -17.38 12.93
N TYR A 111 -15.64 -17.21 12.83
CA TYR A 111 -14.85 -16.53 13.87
C TYR A 111 -15.03 -15.02 13.72
N THR A 112 -16.12 -14.48 14.26
CA THR A 112 -16.41 -13.05 14.18
C THR A 112 -15.56 -12.26 15.18
N PHE A 113 -15.00 -11.15 14.73
CA PHE A 113 -14.21 -10.21 15.52
C PHE A 113 -14.33 -8.81 14.94
N ASN A 114 -13.93 -7.80 15.70
CA ASN A 114 -13.82 -6.45 15.17
C ASN A 114 -12.66 -6.37 14.15
N PHE A 115 -13.01 -6.18 12.88
CA PHE A 115 -12.04 -6.18 11.79
C PHE A 115 -11.00 -5.05 11.91
N ASN A 116 -11.40 -3.91 12.48
CA ASN A 116 -10.52 -2.75 12.67
C ASN A 116 -9.35 -3.03 13.62
N THR A 117 -9.55 -3.92 14.62
CA THR A 117 -8.49 -4.34 15.56
C THR A 117 -7.25 -4.89 14.83
N PHE A 118 -7.45 -5.47 13.66
CA PHE A 118 -6.40 -6.12 12.87
C PHE A 118 -5.96 -5.27 11.67
N ILE A 119 -6.90 -4.60 11.00
CA ILE A 119 -6.60 -3.78 9.82
C ILE A 119 -5.87 -2.50 10.18
N ILE A 120 -6.28 -1.79 11.24
CA ILE A 120 -5.67 -0.49 11.56
C ILE A 120 -4.17 -0.61 11.86
N PRO A 121 -3.71 -1.54 12.73
CA PRO A 121 -2.27 -1.65 12.98
C PRO A 121 -1.50 -2.10 11.74
N SER A 122 -2.02 -3.06 10.97
CA SER A 122 -1.38 -3.51 9.73
C SER A 122 -1.28 -2.40 8.69
N PHE A 123 -2.30 -1.54 8.58
CA PHE A 123 -2.28 -0.35 7.74
C PHE A 123 -1.26 0.69 8.23
N GLY A 124 -1.11 0.87 9.55
CA GLY A 124 -0.07 1.72 10.14
C GLY A 124 1.33 1.28 9.72
N PHE A 125 1.64 -0.02 9.85
CA PHE A 125 2.90 -0.60 9.36
C PHE A 125 3.06 -0.45 7.84
N PHE A 126 2.01 -0.66 7.07
CA PHE A 126 2.03 -0.48 5.62
C PHE A 126 2.31 0.98 5.22
N THR A 127 1.78 1.95 5.97
CA THR A 127 2.04 3.38 5.74
C THR A 127 3.49 3.74 6.06
N ILE A 128 4.08 3.17 7.11
CA ILE A 128 5.52 3.29 7.40
C ILE A 128 6.36 2.73 6.26
N LEU A 129 5.97 1.56 5.72
CA LEU A 129 6.63 0.96 4.58
C LEU A 129 6.57 1.86 3.33
N ILE A 130 5.42 2.49 3.05
CA ILE A 130 5.30 3.48 1.96
C ILE A 130 6.28 4.64 2.20
N GLY A 131 6.33 5.19 3.41
CA GLY A 131 7.25 6.26 3.75
C GLY A 131 8.72 5.87 3.53
N GLN A 132 9.09 4.64 3.87
CA GLN A 132 10.43 4.11 3.64
C GLN A 132 10.73 3.95 2.15
N LEU A 133 9.78 3.50 1.33
CA LEU A 133 9.92 3.44 -0.13
C LEU A 133 10.15 4.85 -0.70
N LEU A 134 9.34 5.83 -0.28
CA LEU A 134 9.42 7.20 -0.79
C LEU A 134 10.82 7.79 -0.60
N ARG A 135 11.44 7.61 0.58
CA ARG A 135 12.79 8.16 0.86
C ARG A 135 13.89 7.65 -0.08
N HIS A 136 13.70 6.49 -0.70
CA HIS A 136 14.67 5.88 -1.61
C HIS A 136 14.27 6.02 -3.08
N ALA A 137 13.01 6.37 -3.35
CA ALA A 137 12.50 6.51 -4.70
C ALA A 137 13.29 7.58 -5.46
N ARG A 138 13.83 7.20 -6.62
CA ARG A 138 14.48 8.11 -7.58
C ARG A 138 13.47 8.52 -8.64
N GLN A 139 13.72 9.65 -9.32
CA GLN A 139 12.79 10.23 -10.29
C GLN A 139 12.39 9.22 -11.39
N ASN A 140 11.09 8.93 -11.48
CA ASN A 140 10.52 7.96 -12.40
C ASN A 140 9.02 8.28 -12.65
N TYR A 141 8.39 7.60 -13.59
CA TYR A 141 7.01 7.89 -14.01
C TYR A 141 5.95 7.02 -13.34
N PHE A 142 6.32 6.02 -12.53
CA PHE A 142 5.36 5.05 -11.95
C PHE A 142 5.28 5.00 -10.42
N ILE A 143 6.36 5.31 -9.71
CA ILE A 143 6.58 5.02 -8.29
C ILE A 143 6.86 6.33 -7.55
N GLY A 144 6.06 6.64 -6.52
CA GLY A 144 6.22 7.82 -5.67
C GLY A 144 5.28 8.98 -6.02
N ILE A 145 5.63 10.18 -5.55
CA ILE A 145 4.87 11.43 -5.69
C ILE A 145 5.21 12.08 -7.03
N ARG A 146 4.31 11.94 -8.00
CA ARG A 146 4.52 12.28 -9.41
C ARG A 146 3.72 13.52 -9.83
N THR A 147 4.02 14.65 -9.21
CA THR A 147 3.46 15.94 -9.64
C THR A 147 4.25 16.46 -10.85
N PRO A 148 3.69 17.39 -11.65
CA PRO A 148 4.44 18.02 -12.74
C PRO A 148 5.81 18.57 -12.27
N TRP A 149 5.85 19.07 -11.04
CA TRP A 149 7.03 19.65 -10.41
C TRP A 149 8.10 18.62 -10.05
N THR A 150 7.72 17.50 -9.43
CA THR A 150 8.70 16.44 -9.09
C THR A 150 9.24 15.76 -10.35
N LEU A 151 8.45 15.65 -11.41
CA LEU A 151 8.88 15.01 -12.67
C LEU A 151 9.85 15.86 -13.50
N GLN A 152 9.81 17.19 -13.34
CA GLN A 152 10.65 18.13 -14.09
C GLN A 152 12.03 18.36 -13.46
N ASP A 153 12.16 18.29 -12.13
CA ASP A 153 13.42 18.61 -11.45
C ASP A 153 13.78 17.55 -10.39
N GLU A 154 14.97 16.97 -10.52
CA GLU A 154 15.45 15.92 -9.61
C GLU A 154 15.68 16.43 -8.18
N ARG A 155 16.02 17.71 -7.99
CA ARG A 155 16.18 18.33 -6.67
C ARG A 155 14.82 18.45 -5.98
N VAL A 156 13.79 18.85 -6.73
CA VAL A 156 12.39 18.87 -6.24
C VAL A 156 11.94 17.46 -5.88
N TRP A 157 12.23 16.47 -6.74
CA TRP A 157 11.90 15.07 -6.49
C TRP A 157 12.51 14.59 -5.17
N ASN A 158 13.83 14.68 -5.04
CA ASN A 158 14.57 14.14 -3.90
C ASN A 158 14.14 14.79 -2.59
N GLU A 159 13.97 16.11 -2.57
CA GLU A 159 13.59 16.83 -1.36
C GLU A 159 12.12 16.56 -0.96
N THR A 160 11.21 16.54 -1.94
CA THR A 160 9.80 16.19 -1.70
C THR A 160 9.69 14.78 -1.10
N HIS A 161 10.34 13.80 -1.71
CA HIS A 161 10.28 12.40 -1.29
C HIS A 161 10.94 12.15 0.06
N ARG A 162 12.03 12.86 0.36
CA ARG A 162 12.70 12.79 1.66
C ARG A 162 11.77 13.23 2.78
N GLN A 163 11.12 14.39 2.62
CA GLN A 163 10.22 14.93 3.64
C GLN A 163 8.90 14.17 3.70
N ALA A 164 8.27 13.92 2.55
CA ALA A 164 7.04 13.14 2.48
C ALA A 164 7.23 11.76 3.09
N GLY A 165 8.34 11.08 2.82
CA GLY A 165 8.63 9.79 3.43
C GLY A 165 8.63 9.83 4.96
N ILE A 166 9.18 10.88 5.56
CA ILE A 166 9.11 11.10 7.02
C ILE A 166 7.67 11.30 7.48
N VAL A 167 6.91 12.17 6.81
CA VAL A 167 5.51 12.46 7.18
C VAL A 167 4.62 11.21 7.05
N PHE A 168 4.83 10.37 6.03
CA PHE A 168 4.14 9.08 5.89
C PHE A 168 4.52 8.11 7.02
N MET A 169 5.80 8.01 7.39
CA MET A 169 6.21 7.18 8.53
C MET A 169 5.61 7.66 9.84
N VAL A 170 5.62 8.97 10.10
CA VAL A 170 4.97 9.57 11.28
C VAL A 170 3.47 9.30 11.25
N SER A 171 2.82 9.42 10.10
CA SER A 171 1.40 9.11 9.93
C SER A 171 1.10 7.66 10.29
N GLY A 172 1.92 6.71 9.83
CA GLY A 172 1.76 5.31 10.21
C GLY A 172 1.98 5.05 11.70
N VAL A 173 2.91 5.75 12.36
CA VAL A 173 3.07 5.69 13.83
C VAL A 173 1.85 6.26 14.56
N ILE A 174 1.27 7.37 14.08
CA ILE A 174 0.03 7.93 14.63
C ILE A 174 -1.12 6.93 14.45
N THR A 175 -1.23 6.26 13.30
CA THR A 175 -2.20 5.18 13.08
C THR A 175 -2.04 4.06 14.11
N LEU A 176 -0.81 3.67 14.45
CA LEU A 176 -0.55 2.66 15.48
C LEU A 176 -1.02 3.09 16.88
N ALA A 177 -1.05 4.39 17.19
CA ALA A 177 -1.64 4.88 18.43
C ALA A 177 -3.15 4.60 18.52
N GLY A 178 -3.81 4.31 17.40
CA GLY A 178 -5.20 3.81 17.36
C GLY A 178 -5.40 2.49 18.12
N LEU A 179 -4.33 1.72 18.38
CA LEU A 179 -4.39 0.56 19.27
C LEU A 179 -4.70 0.94 20.73
N LEU A 180 -4.27 2.13 21.16
CA LEU A 180 -4.50 2.64 22.51
C LEU A 180 -5.84 3.36 22.64
N LEU A 181 -6.38 3.84 21.50
CA LEU A 181 -7.60 4.64 21.43
C LEU A 181 -8.53 4.09 20.33
N PRO A 182 -9.16 2.91 20.51
CA PRO A 182 -9.94 2.23 19.46
C PRO A 182 -11.06 3.09 18.85
N GLU A 183 -11.71 3.93 19.65
CA GLU A 183 -12.80 4.83 19.20
C GLU A 183 -12.31 5.89 18.21
N LEU A 184 -11.04 6.28 18.27
CA LEU A 184 -10.43 7.28 17.39
C LEU A 184 -9.59 6.65 16.28
N ALA A 185 -9.46 5.31 16.26
CA ALA A 185 -8.46 4.62 15.46
C ALA A 185 -8.60 4.87 13.95
N ILE A 186 -9.84 4.93 13.42
CA ILE A 186 -10.08 5.27 12.01
C ILE A 186 -9.68 6.71 11.68
N TRP A 187 -9.90 7.66 12.59
CA TRP A 187 -9.52 9.06 12.42
C TRP A 187 -8.01 9.25 12.52
N LEU A 188 -7.36 8.53 13.44
CA LEU A 188 -5.90 8.46 13.59
C LEU A 188 -5.23 7.82 12.37
N LEU A 189 -5.95 7.02 11.58
CA LEU A 189 -5.50 6.54 10.27
C LEU A 189 -5.71 7.59 9.19
N MET A 190 -6.95 8.06 9.00
CA MET A 190 -7.33 8.85 7.83
C MET A 190 -6.72 10.24 7.85
N ILE A 191 -6.81 10.96 8.98
CA ILE A 191 -6.40 12.37 9.05
C ILE A 191 -4.90 12.53 8.77
N PRO A 192 -3.98 11.82 9.44
CA PRO A 192 -2.55 11.95 9.17
C PRO A 192 -2.20 11.56 7.72
N LEU A 193 -2.83 10.52 7.18
CA LEU A 193 -2.60 10.09 5.80
C LEU A 193 -3.02 11.14 4.78
N PHE A 194 -4.20 11.75 4.94
CA PHE A 194 -4.64 12.84 4.07
C PHE A 194 -3.72 14.06 4.18
N VAL A 195 -3.33 14.43 5.41
CA VAL A 195 -2.37 15.51 5.65
C VAL A 195 -1.05 15.20 4.95
N ALA A 196 -0.53 13.97 5.06
CA ALA A 196 0.70 13.55 4.40
C ALA A 196 0.61 13.66 2.87
N ALA A 197 -0.52 13.23 2.28
CA ALA A 197 -0.75 13.30 0.84
C ALA A 197 -0.82 14.75 0.34
N ILE A 198 -1.63 15.60 1.00
CA ILE A 198 -1.78 17.02 0.64
C ILE A 198 -0.45 17.75 0.84
N TYR A 199 0.20 17.55 1.99
CA TYR A 199 1.50 18.11 2.31
C TYR A 199 2.52 17.81 1.21
N SER A 200 2.58 16.55 0.75
CA SER A 200 3.52 16.13 -0.29
C SER A 200 3.32 16.87 -1.61
N ILE A 201 2.07 17.08 -2.02
CA ILE A 201 1.73 17.81 -3.25
C ILE A 201 2.10 19.29 -3.09
N VAL A 202 1.67 19.92 -2.00
CA VAL A 202 1.90 21.33 -1.70
C VAL A 202 3.39 21.63 -1.58
N LEU A 203 4.14 20.79 -0.85
CA LEU A 203 5.59 20.88 -0.72
C LEU A 203 6.27 20.84 -2.09
N SER A 204 5.84 19.93 -2.98
CA SER A 204 6.47 19.81 -4.30
C SER A 204 6.32 21.07 -5.15
N TYR A 205 5.18 21.76 -5.07
CA TYR A 205 4.97 23.05 -5.73
C TYR A 205 5.90 24.14 -5.17
N PHE A 206 5.95 24.29 -3.85
CA PHE A 206 6.77 25.32 -3.22
C PHE A 206 8.27 25.10 -3.47
N LEU A 207 8.73 23.85 -3.40
CA LEU A 207 10.11 23.51 -3.72
C LEU A 207 10.44 23.83 -5.18
N TYR A 208 9.52 23.58 -6.11
CA TYR A 208 9.72 23.94 -7.50
C TYR A 208 9.81 25.44 -7.70
N ARG A 209 8.89 26.23 -7.10
CA ARG A 209 8.95 27.70 -7.13
C ARG A 209 10.24 28.25 -6.52
N LYS A 210 10.78 27.57 -5.51
CA LYS A 210 12.07 27.92 -4.89
C LYS A 210 13.26 27.69 -5.83
N TYR A 211 13.25 26.58 -6.59
CA TYR A 211 14.35 26.24 -7.50
C TYR A 211 14.22 26.85 -8.90
N HIS A 212 13.01 27.28 -9.29
CA HIS A 212 12.67 27.95 -10.54
C HIS A 212 11.95 29.28 -10.24
N PRO A 213 12.66 30.29 -9.69
CA PRO A 213 12.07 31.60 -9.48
C PRO A 213 11.64 32.16 -10.83
N VAL A 214 10.43 32.73 -10.88
CA VAL A 214 10.00 33.51 -12.04
C VAL A 214 10.84 34.78 -12.01
N ASN A 215 11.75 34.95 -12.97
CA ASN A 215 12.46 36.21 -13.15
C ASN A 215 11.40 37.32 -13.26
N GLN A 216 11.45 38.29 -12.35
CA GLN A 216 10.72 39.53 -12.48
C GLN A 216 11.46 40.36 -13.53
N GLU A 217 11.01 40.29 -14.78
CA GLU A 217 11.26 41.34 -15.78
C GLU A 217 10.29 42.50 -15.55
#